data_AF-A0A550GQ90-F1
#
_entry.id   AF-A0A550GQ90-F1
#
_cell.length_a   1.000
_cell.length_b   1.000
_cell.length_c   1.000
_cell.angle_alpha   90.00
_cell.angle_beta   90.00
_cell.angle_gamma   90.00
#
_symmetry.space_group_name_H-M   'P 1'
#
loop_
_entity.id
_entity.type
_entity.pdbx_description
1 polymer ?
#
loop_
_entity_poly.entity_id
_entity_poly.type
_entity_poly.pdbx_seq_one_letter_code
_entity_poly.pdbx_strand_id
1 'polypeptide(L)' 'MISAGMDLGTQRVKVVILKDKQIIGKSQQFSGFEPTKAAEQAL' A
#
# COMPACT_ATOMS: atom_id res chain seq x y z
N MET A 1 1.53 -17.82 6.44
CA MET A 1 1.49 -16.51 7.14
C MET A 1 1.23 -15.43 6.11
N ILE A 2 0.24 -14.56 6.35
CA ILE A 2 -0.03 -13.40 5.51
C ILE A 2 0.58 -12.17 6.20
N SER A 3 1.30 -11.34 5.46
CA SER A 3 1.80 -10.06 5.94
C SER A 3 1.51 -8.96 4.93
N ALA A 4 1.28 -7.76 5.42
CA ALA A 4 1.10 -6.56 4.62
C ALA A 4 2.21 -5.56 4.96
N GLY A 5 2.85 -5.00 3.94
CA GLY A 5 3.76 -3.87 4.06
C GLY A 5 3.11 -2.63 3.45
N MET A 6 3.16 -1.51 4.17
CA MET A 6 2.66 -0.22 3.69
C MET A 6 3.76 0.83 3.79
N ASP A 7 3.96 1.59 2.71
CA ASP A 7 4.85 2.74 2.62
C ASP A 7 3.98 3.99 2.38
N LEU A 8 3.96 4.90 3.36
CA LEU A 8 3.14 6.11 3.38
C LEU A 8 4.00 7.33 3.01
N GLY A 9 4.30 7.47 1.74
CA GLY A 9 5.08 8.58 1.22
C GLY A 9 4.23 9.84 0.94
N THR A 10 4.90 10.99 0.90
CA THR A 10 4.27 12.29 0.61
C THR A 10 3.54 12.32 -0.73
N GLN A 11 4.07 11.65 -1.77
CA GLN A 11 3.43 11.62 -3.08
C GLN A 11 2.59 10.38 -3.33
N ARG A 12 2.92 9.25 -2.68
CA ARG A 12 2.25 7.98 -2.93
C ARG A 12 2.16 7.14 -1.67
N VAL A 13 1.05 6.43 -1.54
CA VAL A 13 0.92 5.26 -0.69
C VAL A 13 1.19 4.02 -1.52
N LYS A 14 1.97 3.08 -1.00
CA LYS A 14 2.21 1.77 -1.63
C LYS A 14 1.85 0.68 -0.64
N VAL A 15 1.22 -0.38 -1.14
CA VAL A 15 0.83 -1.55 -0.35
C VAL A 15 1.34 -2.80 -1.05
N VAL A 16 1.93 -3.72 -0.29
CA VAL A 16 2.33 -5.05 -0.76
C VAL A 16 1.78 -6.10 0.19
N ILE A 17 1.09 -7.10 -0.35
CA ILE A 17 0.62 -8.26 0.39
C ILE A 17 1.50 -9.44 0.06
N LEU A 18 2.06 -10.07 1.09
CA LEU A 18 2.80 -11.31 0.98
C LEU A 18 2.02 -12.46 1.62
N LYS A 19 2.08 -13.62 0.97
CA LYS A 19 1.67 -14.90 1.56
C LYS A 19 2.83 -15.88 1.40
N ASP A 20 3.31 -16.40 2.53
CA ASP A 20 4.40 -17.39 2.56
C ASP A 20 5.65 -16.91 1.78
N LYS A 21 6.01 -15.64 2.00
CA LYS A 21 7.12 -14.91 1.37
C LYS A 21 6.95 -14.62 -0.13
N GLN A 22 5.81 -14.96 -0.73
CA GLN A 22 5.48 -14.59 -2.12
C GLN A 22 4.59 -13.36 -2.16
N ILE A 23 4.86 -12.44 -3.08
CA ILE A 23 3.99 -11.28 -3.30
C ILE A 23 2.73 -11.76 -4.01
N ILE A 24 1.58 -11.59 -3.37
CA ILE A 24 0.27 -11.95 -3.91
C ILE A 24 -0.58 -10.72 -4.28
N GLY A 25 -0.16 -9.53 -3.88
CA GLY A 25 -0.83 -8.28 -4.21
C GLY A 25 0.11 -7.10 -4.09
N LYS A 26 -0.04 -6.13 -5.00
CA LYS A 26 0.64 -4.84 -4.92
C LYS A 26 -0.29 -3.75 -5.43
N SER A 27 -0.33 -2.63 -4.74
CA SER A 27 -1.07 -1.45 -5.16
C SER A 27 -0.26 -0.19 -4.85
N GLN A 28 -0.48 0.86 -5.62
CA GLN A 28 0.02 2.18 -5.31
C GLN A 28 -1.04 3.20 -5.64
N GLN A 29 -1.18 4.21 -4.78
CA GLN A 29 -2.10 5.30 -4.98
C GLN A 29 -1.38 6.64 -4.79
N PHE A 30 -1.68 7.61 -5.66
CA PHE A 30 -1.19 8.97 -5.49
C PHE A 30 -1.85 9.60 -4.27
N SER A 31 -1.05 10.07 -3.31
CA SER A 31 -1.54 10.71 -2.09
C SER A 31 -1.69 12.22 -2.23
N GLY A 32 -0.74 12.89 -2.87
CA GLY A 32 -0.74 14.35 -2.98
C GLY A 32 -0.97 15.01 -1.62
N PHE A 33 -2.02 15.81 -1.51
CA PHE A 33 -2.44 16.47 -0.26
C PHE A 33 -3.49 15.70 0.55
N GLU A 34 -3.91 14.51 0.09
CA GLU A 34 -4.95 13.68 0.75
C GLU A 34 -4.43 12.27 1.09
N PRO A 35 -3.39 12.15 1.95
CA PRO A 35 -2.75 10.86 2.26
C PRO A 35 -3.69 9.85 2.92
N THR A 36 -4.66 10.30 3.71
CA THR A 36 -5.66 9.43 4.37
C THR A 36 -6.53 8.72 3.34
N LYS A 37 -7.15 9.46 2.41
CA LYS A 37 -7.98 8.87 1.35
C LYS A 37 -7.18 7.94 0.45
N ALA A 38 -5.94 8.31 0.13
CA ALA A 38 -5.08 7.47 -0.68
C ALA A 38 -4.68 6.17 0.03
N ALA A 39 -4.51 6.19 1.36
CA ALA A 39 -4.25 4.98 2.13
C ALA A 39 -5.47 4.04 2.16
N GLU A 40 -6.68 4.58 2.30
CA GLU A 40 -7.92 3.80 2.24
C GLU A 40 -8.13 3.13 0.88
N GLN A 41 -7.75 3.81 -0.21
CA GLN A 41 -7.89 3.30 -1.59
C GLN A 41 -6.76 2.40 -2.06
N ALA A 42 -5.67 2.28 -1.29
CA ALA A 42 -4.51 1.49 -1.69
C ALA A 42 -4.67 -0.02 -1.38
N LEU A 43 -5.83 -0.45 -0.89
CA LEU A 43 -6.24 -1.83 -0.62
C LEU A 43 -7.39 -2.25 -1.54
#